data_AF-A0A3M2H9Q0-F1
#
_entry.id   AF-A0A3M2H9Q0-F1
#
_cell.length_a   1.000
_cell.length_b   1.000
_cell.length_c   1.000
_cell.angle_alpha   90.00
_cell.angle_beta   90.00
_cell.angle_gamma   90.00
#
_symmetry.space_group_name_H-M   'P 1'
#
loop_
_entity.id
_entity.type
_entity.pdbx_description
1 polymer ?
#
loop_
_entity_poly.entity_id
_entity_poly.type
_entity_poly.pdbx_seq_one_letter_code
_entity_poly.pdbx_strand_id
1 'polypeptide(L)' 'MTRDGDHAKESTVTDRRITPDDLEASFRALKDEIDGTAGEVRERAIPVLVLAGVLALVVAYLLGKRVGRTRSTVVEIRRI' A
#
# COMPACT_ATOMS: atom_id res chain seq x y z
N MET A 1 38.97 43.13 10.95
CA MET A 1 39.35 42.75 9.58
C MET A 1 38.76 41.38 9.35
N THR A 2 37.70 41.36 8.55
CA THR A 2 36.80 40.26 8.23
C THR A 2 37.52 39.07 7.61
N ARG A 3 37.16 37.86 8.06
CA ARG A 3 37.38 36.64 7.29
C ARG A 3 36.10 35.81 7.35
N ASP A 4 35.06 36.38 6.75
CA ASP A 4 33.92 35.64 6.21
C ASP A 4 34.46 34.61 5.22
N GLY A 5 34.09 33.34 5.37
CA GLY A 5 34.50 32.34 4.38
C GLY A 5 34.15 30.88 4.64
N ASP A 6 33.47 30.51 5.73
CA ASP A 6 33.21 29.08 6.01
C ASP A 6 31.78 28.61 5.68
N HIS A 7 31.02 29.39 4.91
CA HIS A 7 29.70 29.00 4.41
C HIS A 7 29.73 28.37 3.02
N ALA A 8 30.88 27.88 2.54
CA ALA A 8 31.00 27.21 1.24
C ALA A 8 30.79 25.68 1.31
N LYS A 9 29.88 25.22 2.18
CA LYS A 9 29.42 23.83 2.25
C LYS A 9 27.92 23.70 1.96
N GLU A 10 27.35 24.71 1.32
CA GLU A 10 25.98 24.66 0.83
C GLU A 10 25.99 24.17 -0.64
N SER A 11 25.48 22.95 -0.82
CA SER A 11 24.77 22.50 -2.02
C SER A 11 25.56 22.31 -3.32
N THR A 12 26.28 21.17 -3.43
CA THR A 12 26.56 20.55 -4.73
C THR A 12 25.91 19.17 -4.82
N VAL A 13 24.57 19.13 -4.82
CA VAL A 13 23.78 17.92 -5.12
C VAL A 13 23.44 17.84 -6.62
N THR A 14 23.77 18.84 -7.41
CA THR A 14 23.32 18.95 -8.81
C THR A 14 24.49 18.96 -9.78
N ASP A 15 25.15 17.80 -9.97
CA ASP A 15 25.73 17.34 -11.26
C ASP A 15 26.48 16.00 -11.11
N ARG A 16 25.91 15.02 -10.38
CA ARG A 16 26.43 13.65 -10.37
C ARG A 16 25.37 12.77 -10.97
N ARG A 17 25.65 12.16 -12.12
CA ARG A 17 24.73 11.20 -12.76
C ARG A 17 24.41 10.11 -11.74
N ILE A 18 23.12 9.95 -11.44
CA ILE A 18 22.64 8.90 -10.56
C ILE A 18 23.02 7.56 -11.21
N THR A 19 23.80 6.76 -10.48
CA THR A 19 24.18 5.42 -10.94
C THR A 19 23.15 4.39 -10.47
N PRO A 20 23.08 3.21 -11.12
CA PRO A 20 22.22 2.12 -10.64
C PRO A 20 22.49 1.73 -9.18
N ASP A 21 23.75 1.82 -8.74
CA ASP A 21 24.16 1.49 -7.38
C ASP A 21 23.60 2.48 -6.35
N ASP A 22 23.48 3.76 -6.71
CA ASP A 22 22.86 4.78 -5.85
C ASP A 22 21.35 4.51 -5.65
N LEU A 23 20.69 3.99 -6.70
CA LEU A 23 19.28 3.58 -6.63
C LEU A 23 19.13 2.31 -5.79
N GLU A 24 20.01 1.32 -5.94
CA GLU A 24 19.97 0.11 -5.11
C GLU A 24 20.22 0.45 -3.64
N ALA A 25 21.21 1.30 -3.35
CA ALA A 25 21.51 1.73 -1.99
C ALA A 25 20.31 2.45 -1.35
N SER A 26 19.68 3.37 -2.08
CA SER A 26 18.50 4.10 -1.61
C SER A 26 17.29 3.18 -1.43
N PHE A 27 17.08 2.25 -2.37
CA PHE A 27 15.99 1.29 -2.31
C PHE A 27 16.18 0.26 -1.19
N ARG A 28 17.42 -0.17 -0.94
CA ARG A 28 17.78 -1.07 0.14
C ARG A 28 17.62 -0.39 1.50
N ALA A 29 18.08 0.85 1.65
CA ALA A 29 17.88 1.63 2.87
C ALA A 29 16.37 1.80 3.18
N LEU A 30 15.57 2.14 2.17
CA LEU A 30 14.12 2.23 2.32
C LEU A 30 13.49 0.87 2.65
N LYS A 31 13.94 -0.20 2.01
CA LYS A 31 13.48 -1.56 2.31
C LYS A 31 13.83 -1.98 3.73
N ASP A 32 15.03 -1.72 4.22
CA ASP A 32 15.46 -2.12 5.56
C ASP A 32 14.67 -1.38 6.64
N GLU A 33 14.32 -0.11 6.43
CA GLU A 33 13.44 0.66 7.32
C GLU A 33 11.99 0.13 7.30
N ILE A 34 11.49 -0.17 6.09
CA ILE A 34 10.18 -0.79 5.91
C ILE A 34 10.17 -2.18 6.51
N ASP A 35 11.19 -3.02 6.33
CA ASP A 35 11.27 -4.39 6.84
C ASP A 35 11.50 -4.43 8.35
N GLY A 36 12.21 -3.46 8.92
CA GLY A 36 12.32 -3.28 10.38
C GLY A 36 10.96 -2.96 11.01
N THR A 37 10.17 -2.09 10.37
CA THR A 37 8.81 -1.76 10.82
C THR A 37 7.80 -2.86 10.44
N ALA A 38 7.98 -3.47 9.27
CA ALA A 38 7.12 -4.50 8.73
C ALA A 38 7.39 -5.85 9.39
N GLY A 39 8.55 -6.13 9.98
CA GLY A 39 8.76 -7.35 10.76
C GLY A 39 7.76 -7.45 11.90
N GLU A 40 7.56 -6.36 12.63
CA GLU A 40 6.60 -6.26 13.74
C GLU A 40 5.16 -6.05 13.26
N VAL A 41 4.97 -5.25 12.19
CA VAL A 41 3.64 -4.98 11.63
C VAL A 41 3.12 -6.16 10.80
N ARG A 42 3.94 -6.98 10.15
CA ARG A 42 3.51 -8.10 9.28
C ARG A 42 2.86 -9.21 10.09
N GLU A 43 3.37 -9.53 11.27
CA GLU A 43 2.80 -10.56 12.13
C GLU A 43 1.42 -10.14 12.68
N ARG A 44 1.21 -8.84 12.92
CA ARG A 44 -0.06 -8.31 13.46
C ARG A 44 -1.04 -7.78 12.40
N ALA A 45 -0.55 -7.22 11.30
CA ALA A 45 -1.37 -6.54 10.29
C ALA A 45 -1.88 -7.47 9.20
N ILE A 46 -1.15 -8.54 8.83
CA ILE A 46 -1.66 -9.56 7.91
C ILE A 46 -3.01 -10.13 8.38
N PRO A 47 -3.15 -10.65 9.61
CA PRO A 47 -4.43 -11.20 10.05
C PRO A 47 -5.54 -10.13 10.10
N VAL A 48 -5.21 -8.89 10.46
CA VAL A 48 -6.17 -7.77 10.47
C VAL A 48 -6.67 -7.43 9.06
N LEU A 49 -5.76 -7.36 8.07
CA LEU A 49 -6.12 -7.10 6.67
C LEU A 49 -6.96 -8.23 6.08
N VAL A 50 -6.60 -9.48 6.35
CA VAL A 50 -7.38 -10.65 5.91
C VAL A 50 -8.79 -10.58 6.50
N LEU A 51 -8.91 -10.32 7.81
CA LEU A 51 -10.20 -10.22 8.48
C LEU A 51 -11.05 -9.07 7.90
N ALA A 52 -10.45 -7.90 7.69
CA ALA A 52 -11.12 -6.76 7.09
C ALA A 52 -11.61 -7.07 5.66
N GLY A 53 -10.78 -7.76 4.86
CA GLY A 53 -11.16 -8.20 3.50
C GLY A 53 -12.33 -9.17 3.50
N VAL A 54 -12.32 -10.18 4.38
CA VAL A 54 -13.44 -11.13 4.53
C VAL A 54 -14.71 -10.39 4.96
N LEU A 55 -14.61 -9.47 5.92
CA LEU A 55 -15.75 -8.68 6.37
C LEU A 55 -16.34 -7.82 5.25
N ALA A 56 -15.50 -7.19 4.43
CA ALA A 56 -15.93 -6.42 3.27
C ALA A 56 -16.70 -7.30 2.26
N LEU A 57 -16.21 -8.52 1.98
CA LEU A 57 -16.91 -9.47 1.12
C LEU A 57 -18.27 -9.90 1.69
N VAL A 58 -18.36 -10.13 3.00
CA VAL A 58 -19.63 -10.46 3.67
C VAL A 58 -20.62 -9.30 3.51
N VAL A 59 -20.19 -8.06 3.75
CA VAL A 59 -21.03 -6.88 3.58
C VAL A 59 -21.50 -6.75 2.13
N ALA A 60 -20.59 -6.86 1.16
CA ALA A 60 -20.93 -6.81 -0.25
C ALA A 60 -21.93 -7.91 -0.64
N TYR A 61 -21.74 -9.14 -0.17
CA TYR A 61 -22.68 -10.25 -0.39
C TYR A 61 -24.05 -9.98 0.23
N LEU A 62 -24.13 -9.46 1.46
CA LEU A 62 -25.40 -9.16 2.11
C LEU A 62 -26.17 -8.06 1.38
N LEU A 63 -25.48 -7.02 0.93
CA LEU A 63 -26.06 -5.96 0.11
C LEU A 63 -26.60 -6.52 -1.22
N GLY A 64 -25.78 -7.32 -1.92
CA GLY A 64 -26.18 -7.99 -3.17
C GLY A 64 -27.35 -8.95 -2.96
N LYS A 65 -27.33 -9.76 -1.90
CA LYS A 65 -28.39 -10.72 -1.54
C LYS A 65 -29.71 -10.02 -1.27
N ARG A 66 -29.71 -8.89 -0.55
CA ARG A 66 -30.93 -8.13 -0.27
C ARG A 66 -31.57 -7.62 -1.55
N VAL A 67 -30.77 -7.01 -2.42
CA VAL A 67 -31.26 -6.44 -3.70
C VAL A 67 -31.69 -7.54 -4.67
N GLY A 68 -30.92 -8.63 -4.77
CA GLY A 68 -31.22 -9.76 -5.65
C GLY A 68 -32.52 -10.49 -5.28
N ARG A 69 -32.86 -10.57 -3.98
CA ARG A 69 -34.14 -11.15 -3.53
C ARG A 69 -35.35 -10.31 -3.94
N THR A 70 -35.25 -8.98 -3.91
CA THR A 70 -36.36 -8.11 -4.31
C THR A 70 -36.59 -8.09 -5.82
N ARG A 71 -35.54 -8.35 -6.62
CA ARG A 71 -35.62 -8.40 -8.08
C ARG A 71 -35.75 -9.81 -8.65
N SER A 72 -36.04 -10.82 -7.83
CA SER A 72 -36.19 -12.19 -8.33
C SER A 72 -37.40 -12.25 -9.27
N THR A 73 -37.15 -12.51 -10.55
CA THR A 73 -38.21 -12.81 -11.53
C THR A 73 -38.74 -14.19 -11.21
N VAL A 74 -40.01 -14.27 -10.84
CA VAL A 74 -40.71 -15.55 -10.63
C VAL A 74 -40.84 -16.19 -12.01
N VAL A 75 -40.07 -17.24 -12.27
CA VAL A 75 -40.22 -18.07 -13.46
C VAL A 75 -41.21 -19.18 -13.15
N GLU A 76 -42.45 -19.02 -13.62
CA GLU A 76 -43.39 -20.14 -13.67
C GLU A 76 -42.85 -21.15 -14.67
N ILE A 77 -42.37 -22.30 -14.15
CA ILE A 77 -41.92 -23.40 -14.98
C ILE A 77 -43.15 -24.03 -15.64
N ARG A 78 -43.48 -23.57 -16.84
CA ARG A 78 -44.49 -24.21 -17.68
C ARG A 78 -43.85 -25.44 -18.32
N ARG A 79 -44.16 -26.62 -17.77
CA ARG A 79 -43.79 -27.90 -18.38
C ARG A 79 -44.68 -28.06 -19.63
N ILE A 80 -44.07 -27.95 -20.80
CA ILE A 80 -44.65 -28.35 -22.10
C ILE A 80 -44.63 -29.87 -22.25
#